data_AF-A0A699ZRW3-F1
#
_entry.id   AF-A0A699ZRW3-F1
#
_cell.length_a   1.000
_cell.length_b   1.000
_cell.length_c   1.000
_cell.angle_alpha   90.00
_cell.angle_beta   90.00
_cell.angle_gamma   90.00
#
_symmetry.space_group_name_H-M   'P 1'
#
loop_
_entity.id
_entity.type
_entity.pdbx_description
1 polymer ?
#
loop_
_entity_poly.entity_id
_entity_poly.type
_entity_poly.pdbx_seq_one_letter_code
_entity_poly.pdbx_strand_id
1 'polypeptide(L)'
;MDFGGARLCFNYSSPERGSLFFLASSDGEVAYADYVKPEHDDAGDHTKYMLQAHVAPIVALERSPFFDDIILTVGDWSFQIWREGHQTPLFTSGCANDYYTC
;
A
#
# COMPACT_ATOMS: atom_id res chain seq x y z
N MET A 1 7.70 0.04 21.55
CA MET A 1 6.97 0.35 20.30
C MET A 1 7.29 -0.77 19.36
N ASP A 2 6.29 -1.58 19.00
CA ASP A 2 6.48 -2.57 17.94
C ASP A 2 6.75 -1.79 16.65
N PHE A 3 8.00 -1.82 16.19
CA PHE A 3 8.38 -1.30 14.87
C PHE A 3 7.96 -2.26 13.74
N GLY A 4 6.88 -3.03 13.94
CA GLY A 4 6.27 -3.91 12.95
C GLY A 4 5.45 -3.15 11.90
N GLY A 5 5.92 -1.96 11.50
CA GLY A 5 5.20 -0.96 10.70
C GLY A 5 5.03 -1.29 9.23
N ALA A 6 5.24 -2.55 8.83
CA ALA A 6 4.98 -3.01 7.47
C ALA A 6 3.59 -3.65 7.41
N ARG A 7 2.63 -2.99 6.75
CA ARG A 7 1.32 -3.58 6.46
C ARG A 7 1.29 -4.10 5.03
N LEU A 8 0.75 -5.30 4.84
CA LEU A 8 0.62 -5.95 3.54
C LEU A 8 -0.85 -6.07 3.15
N CYS A 9 -1.16 -5.82 1.88
CA CYS A 9 -2.52 -5.86 1.35
C CYS A 9 -2.56 -6.56 -0.01
N PHE A 10 -2.84 -7.86 0.01
CA PHE A 10 -2.93 -8.69 -1.20
C PHE A 10 -4.22 -8.44 -1.99
N ASN A 11 -4.18 -8.71 -3.29
CA ASN A 11 -5.37 -8.75 -4.13
C ASN A 11 -5.95 -10.18 -4.15
N TYR A 12 -7.17 -10.36 -3.63
CA TYR A 12 -7.81 -11.68 -3.53
C TYR A 12 -8.85 -11.96 -4.64
N SER A 13 -9.15 -10.99 -5.50
CA SER A 13 -10.27 -11.12 -6.45
C SER A 13 -10.00 -12.06 -7.61
N SER A 14 -8.75 -12.15 -8.06
CA SER A 14 -8.38 -12.96 -9.23
C SER A 14 -7.17 -13.83 -8.91
N PRO A 15 -7.19 -15.14 -9.19
CA PRO A 15 -6.03 -16.02 -8.98
C PRO A 15 -4.76 -15.53 -9.68
N GLU A 16 -4.93 -14.87 -10.83
CA GLU A 16 -3.86 -14.30 -11.66
C GLU A 16 -3.20 -13.07 -11.02
N ARG A 17 -3.90 -12.42 -10.09
CA ARG A 17 -3.44 -11.24 -9.33
C ARG A 17 -3.22 -11.55 -7.85
N GLY A 18 -3.39 -12.82 -7.45
CA GLY A 18 -3.30 -13.28 -6.06
C GLY A 18 -1.95 -12.98 -5.40
N SER A 19 -0.89 -12.87 -6.20
CA SER A 19 0.45 -12.56 -5.75
C SER A 19 0.75 -11.06 -5.67
N LEU A 20 -0.10 -10.20 -6.23
CA LEU A 20 0.10 -8.75 -6.19
C LEU A 20 -0.35 -8.19 -4.84
N PHE A 21 0.50 -7.37 -4.24
CA PHE A 21 0.22 -6.75 -2.96
C PHE A 21 0.73 -5.31 -2.91
N PHE A 22 0.10 -4.55 -2.01
CA PHE A 22 0.66 -3.30 -1.53
C PHE A 22 1.37 -3.51 -0.20
N LEU A 23 2.47 -2.81 -0.01
CA LEU A 23 3.21 -2.72 1.24
C LEU A 23 3.25 -1.26 1.67
N ALA A 24 2.88 -1.00 2.92
CA ALA A 24 3.03 0.31 3.54
C ALA A 24 4.21 0.28 4.51
N SER A 25 5.06 1.30 4.48
CA SER A 25 6.24 1.42 5.35
C SER A 25 5.99 2.36 6.53
N SER A 26 6.86 2.25 7.55
CA SER A 26 6.90 3.20 8.67
C SER A 26 7.39 4.58 8.27
N ASP A 27 7.98 4.73 7.09
CA ASP A 27 8.54 5.99 6.61
C ASP A 27 7.55 6.74 5.70
N GLY A 28 6.29 6.27 5.65
CA GLY A 28 5.23 6.92 4.87
C GLY A 28 5.17 6.49 3.42
N GLU A 29 5.89 5.43 3.04
CA GLU A 29 5.96 4.97 1.65
C GLU A 29 4.96 3.85 1.39
N VAL A 30 4.44 3.80 0.16
CA VAL A 30 3.65 2.69 -0.35
C VAL A 30 4.36 2.06 -1.55
N ALA A 31 4.58 0.75 -1.48
CA ALA A 31 5.12 -0.04 -2.57
C ALA A 31 4.04 -0.94 -3.15
N TYR A 32 4.07 -1.14 -4.47
CA TYR A 32 3.26 -2.13 -5.17
C TYR A 32 4.21 -3.15 -5.78
N ALA A 33 4.04 -4.41 -5.40
CA ALA A 33 4.97 -5.48 -5.75
C ALA A 33 4.24 -6.79 -6.01
N ASP A 34 4.96 -7.71 -6.66
CA ASP A 34 4.50 -9.06 -6.95
C ASP A 34 5.25 -10.09 -6.10
N TYR A 35 4.50 -11.01 -5.48
CA TYR A 35 5.04 -12.09 -4.67
C TYR A 35 5.26 -13.33 -5.55
N VAL A 36 6.38 -13.35 -6.26
CA VAL A 36 6.77 -14.46 -7.14
C VAL A 36 8.00 -15.16 -6.57
N LYS A 37 7.96 -16.49 -6.51
CA LYS A 37 9.15 -17.30 -6.19
C LYS A 37 10.06 -17.34 -7.42
N PRO A 38 11.32 -16.89 -7.33
CA PRO A 38 12.25 -16.98 -8.45
C PRO A 38 12.56 -18.45 -8.76
N GLU A 39 12.58 -18.82 -10.04
CA GLU A 39 12.87 -20.18 -10.51
C GLU A 39 14.38 -20.45 -10.65
N HIS A 40 15.19 -19.39 -10.74
CA HIS A 40 16.65 -19.42 -10.87
C HIS A 40 17.31 -18.41 -9.91
N ASP A 41 18.65 -18.38 -9.86
CA ASP A 41 19.41 -17.40 -9.05
C ASP A 41 19.22 -15.94 -9.49
N ASP A 42 18.56 -15.69 -10.63
CA ASP A 42 18.11 -14.37 -11.05
C ASP A 42 16.77 -14.03 -10.37
N ALA A 43 16.87 -13.33 -9.24
CA ALA A 43 15.71 -12.94 -8.44
C ALA A 43 14.85 -11.80 -9.04
N GLY A 44 15.23 -11.23 -10.19
CA GLY A 44 14.50 -10.16 -10.87
C GLY A 44 14.20 -8.92 -10.01
N ASP A 45 13.56 -7.91 -10.59
CA ASP A 45 12.87 -6.88 -9.81
C ASP A 45 11.37 -7.13 -9.88
N HIS A 46 10.78 -7.43 -8.74
CA HIS A 46 9.34 -7.68 -8.58
C HIS A 46 8.60 -6.48 -7.97
N THR A 47 9.32 -5.39 -7.70
CA THR A 47 8.74 -4.13 -7.24
C THR A 47 8.31 -3.33 -8.46
N LYS A 48 7.01 -3.09 -8.61
CA LYS A 48 6.47 -2.32 -9.74
C LYS A 48 6.71 -0.82 -9.55
N TYR A 49 6.46 -0.32 -8.34
CA TYR A 49 6.75 1.06 -7.96
C TYR A 49 6.73 1.24 -6.44
N MET A 50 7.40 2.31 -5.98
CA MET A 50 7.40 2.78 -4.59
C MET A 50 7.18 4.29 -4.59
N LEU A 51 6.27 4.76 -3.75
CA LEU A 51 5.78 6.14 -3.75
C LEU A 51 5.73 6.69 -2.32
N GLN A 52 6.08 7.96 -2.15
CA GLN A 52 5.84 8.67 -0.89
C GLN A 52 4.35 8.99 -0.78
N ALA A 53 3.63 8.28 0.08
CA ALA A 53 2.22 8.53 0.34
C ALA A 53 2.04 9.56 1.46
N HIS A 54 2.78 9.41 2.55
CA HIS A 54 2.55 10.06 3.82
C HIS A 54 3.86 10.66 4.35
N VAL A 55 3.81 11.73 5.13
CA VAL A 55 5.04 12.31 5.73
C VAL A 55 5.43 11.61 7.04
N ALA A 56 4.49 10.86 7.61
CA ALA A 56 4.65 10.09 8.83
C ALA A 56 4.31 8.61 8.56
N PRO A 57 4.47 7.70 9.54
CA PRO A 57 4.17 6.30 9.35
C PRO A 57 2.74 6.05 8.88
N ILE A 58 2.58 5.12 7.94
CA ILE A 58 1.26 4.63 7.53
C ILE A 58 0.72 3.72 8.63
N VAL A 59 -0.39 4.13 9.24
CA VAL A 59 -1.07 3.42 10.32
C VAL A 59 -2.20 2.52 9.82
N ALA A 60 -2.67 2.64 8.60
CA ALA A 60 -3.58 1.66 8.01
C ALA A 60 -3.36 1.54 6.50
N LEU A 61 -3.44 0.30 6.00
CA LEU A 61 -3.43 -0.04 4.59
C LEU A 61 -4.51 -1.09 4.37
N GLU A 62 -5.60 -0.71 3.71
CA GLU A 62 -6.78 -1.56 3.54
C GLU A 62 -7.20 -1.60 2.07
N ARG A 63 -7.71 -2.74 1.60
CA ARG A 63 -8.32 -2.85 0.27
C ARG A 63 -9.79 -2.48 0.35
N SER A 64 -10.32 -1.86 -0.70
CA SER A 64 -11.75 -1.62 -0.80
C SER A 64 -12.53 -2.95 -0.85
N PRO A 65 -13.61 -3.09 -0.06
CA PRO A 65 -14.47 -4.28 -0.12
C PRO A 65 -15.37 -4.29 -1.38
N PHE A 66 -15.40 -3.20 -2.15
CA PHE A 66 -16.24 -3.06 -3.35
C PHE A 66 -15.44 -3.08 -4.66
N PHE A 67 -14.18 -2.64 -4.61
CA PHE A 67 -13.33 -2.46 -5.79
C PHE A 67 -11.98 -3.11 -5.52
N ASP A 68 -11.67 -4.16 -6.26
CA ASP A 68 -10.48 -4.96 -6.05
C ASP A 68 -9.19 -4.27 -6.50
N ASP A 69 -9.28 -3.16 -7.22
CA ASP A 69 -8.16 -2.36 -7.67
C ASP A 69 -7.95 -1.09 -6.83
N ILE A 70 -8.73 -0.89 -5.77
CA ILE A 70 -8.66 0.30 -4.91
C ILE A 70 -8.13 -0.06 -3.52
N ILE A 71 -7.18 0.76 -3.02
CA ILE A 71 -6.70 0.70 -1.64
C ILE A 71 -6.83 2.05 -0.93
N LEU A 72 -6.84 2.00 0.39
CA LEU A 72 -6.80 3.13 1.31
C LEU A 72 -5.50 3.08 2.10
N THR A 73 -4.79 4.21 2.15
CA THR A 73 -3.72 4.45 3.15
C THR A 73 -4.19 5.50 4.14
N VAL A 74 -3.83 5.30 5.41
CA VAL A 74 -4.07 6.27 6.48
C VAL A 74 -2.75 6.51 7.20
N GLY A 75 -2.37 7.77 7.35
CA GLY A 75 -1.14 8.19 8.00
C GLY A 75 -1.20 9.66 8.35
N ASP A 76 -0.38 10.10 9.31
CA ASP A 76 -0.32 11.51 9.73
C ASP A 76 -1.72 12.06 10.08
N TRP A 77 -2.19 13.06 9.31
CA TRP A 77 -3.50 13.71 9.46
C TRP A 77 -4.38 13.51 8.23
N SER A 78 -4.00 12.61 7.33
CA SER A 78 -4.68 12.42 6.05
C SER A 78 -4.94 10.95 5.75
N PHE A 79 -5.87 10.71 4.83
CA PHE A 79 -5.99 9.43 4.16
C PHE A 79 -5.95 9.64 2.66
N GLN A 80 -5.50 8.61 1.94
CA GLN A 80 -5.38 8.64 0.50
C GLN A 80 -5.99 7.39 -0.11
N ILE A 81 -6.73 7.58 -1.20
CA ILE A 81 -7.34 6.49 -1.97
C ILE A 81 -6.51 6.32 -3.23
N TRP A 82 -6.07 5.10 -3.47
CA TRP A 82 -5.21 4.75 -4.60
C TRP A 82 -5.88 3.72 -5.49
N ARG A 83 -5.37 3.64 -6.72
CA ARG A 83 -5.75 2.61 -7.67
C ARG A 83 -4.52 1.85 -8.16
N GLU A 84 -4.63 0.54 -8.32
CA GLU A 84 -3.60 -0.27 -8.94
C GLU A 84 -3.20 0.28 -10.31
N GLY A 85 -1.89 0.40 -10.55
CA GLY A 85 -1.33 0.94 -11.78
C GLY A 85 -1.30 2.48 -11.86
N HIS A 86 -1.84 3.19 -10.87
CA HIS A 86 -1.71 4.64 -10.78
C HIS A 86 -0.60 5.02 -9.79
N GLN A 87 0.26 5.96 -10.20
CA GLN A 87 1.36 6.47 -9.37
C GLN A 87 0.97 7.70 -8.53
N THR A 88 -0.27 8.14 -8.63
CA THR A 88 -0.83 9.24 -7.85
C THR A 88 -2.13 8.79 -7.19
N PRO A 89 -2.46 9.33 -6.01
CA PRO A 89 -3.73 9.01 -5.37
C PRO A 89 -4.89 9.53 -6.22
N LEU A 90 -5.98 8.76 -6.27
CA LEU A 90 -7.26 9.21 -6.83
C LEU A 90 -7.87 10.33 -5.99
N PHE A 91 -7.62 10.28 -4.68
CA PHE A 91 -8.14 11.25 -3.72
C PHE A 91 -7.20 11.35 -2.52
N THR A 92 -7.00 12.58 -2.05
CA THR A 92 -6.30 12.89 -0.80
C THR A 92 -7.24 13.71 0.07
N SER A 93 -7.45 13.29 1.31
CA SER A 93 -8.26 14.03 2.27
C SER A 93 -7.59 15.35 2.66
N GLY A 94 -8.37 16.28 3.23
CA GLY A 94 -7.78 17.37 4.01
C GLY A 94 -7.11 16.86 5.29
N CYS A 95 -6.31 17.73 5.92
CA CYS A 95 -5.70 17.44 7.21
C CYS A 95 -6.76 17.46 8.32
N ALA A 96 -6.84 16.39 9.10
CA ALA A 96 -7.64 16.33 10.32
C ALA A 96 -6.99 17.17 11.44
N ASN A 97 -7.81 17.56 12.44
CA ASN A 97 -7.32 18.27 13.63
C ASN A 97 -6.50 17.35 14.56
N ASP A 98 -6.79 16.05 14.51
CA ASP A 98 -6.16 15.03 15.35
C ASP A 98 -5.55 13.93 14.47
N TYR A 99 -4.57 13.20 15.02
CA TYR A 99 -3.94 12.09 14.32
C TYR A 99 -4.93 10.94 14.13
N TYR A 100 -4.91 10.35 12.93
CA TYR A 100 -5.59 9.09 12.72
C TYR A 100 -4.88 7.98 13.47
N THR A 101 -5.66 7.17 14.20
CA THR A 101 -5.19 6.00 14.95
C THR A 101 -5.98 4.78 14.49
N CYS A 102 -5.34 3.62 14.50
CA CYS A 102 -5.91 2.33 14.11
C CYS A 102 -5.93 1.36 15.29
#